data_AF-A0A2V2UL80-F1
#
_entry.id   AF-A0A2V2UL80-F1
#
_cell.length_a   1.000
_cell.length_b   1.000
_cell.length_c   1.000
_cell.angle_alpha   90.00
_cell.angle_beta   90.00
_cell.angle_gamma   90.00
#
_symmetry.space_group_name_H-M   'P 1'
#
loop_
_entity.id
_entity.type
_entity.pdbx_description
1 polymer ?
#
loop_
_entity_poly.entity_id
_entity_poly.type
_entity_poly.pdbx_seq_one_letter_code
_entity_poly.pdbx_strand_id
1 'polypeptide(L)'
;MSGRPEEGLYGNVESQSSNVSQGGWRRARSEFEGDTDYSSVSRRRLEGMYRPQWTMSSSVEDILLEGTTNRTEMRLNDFLRNYVGGRAAVDEDYNVTMQVFVRRPNAYVQDQQLLGRIINLTEYQALEAIYKLYHEGVFFLRQWREYEGKDTLTTLAKGKLNGVLTEIEIEESCEAVEIAKRENEKLIREAEARVRQEAEERVRRREAEMKFTMSTNIEDVLFKGRVRVNEKKLNDFLTMELGGRGVVATNRDVSLEEFFNEPARYIPDAEVLKAMKTTVRYLKMGRAVMKEVDMEKDVRMLHEKGVVSLEQWRDYEGKDTVSPLAKGTLDAALSRVQKSTSVVKSTVLKGYYESVYNASWHHVVEIPDGEGTVMKVREGEPPQSWTYRAVGGTREEDDGVQQSAAERLRLMVLAWDDGWPYTMNGLHRAGNDLCVNCEVERVWQIVKRGSALTVRPTLSPSDVC
;
A
#
# COMPACT_ATOMS: atom_id res chain seq x y z
N MET A 1 36.54 47.13 6.60
CA MET A 1 37.35 47.86 7.61
C MET A 1 36.60 49.16 7.91
N SER A 2 35.96 49.25 9.07
CA SER A 2 36.47 49.98 10.27
C SER A 2 36.50 51.49 10.01
N GLY A 3 35.88 52.39 10.76
CA GLY A 3 35.15 52.31 12.02
C GLY A 3 34.65 53.73 12.38
N ARG A 4 33.69 53.80 13.31
CA ARG A 4 33.43 54.96 14.19
C ARG A 4 34.71 55.27 15.03
N PRO A 5 34.85 56.39 15.78
CA PRO A 5 33.81 57.04 16.60
C PRO A 5 33.96 58.57 16.80
N GLU A 6 33.03 59.20 17.53
CA GLU A 6 33.41 60.04 18.68
C GLU A 6 32.21 60.32 19.60
N GLU A 7 32.51 60.31 20.90
CA GLU A 7 31.64 60.40 22.08
C GLU A 7 31.39 61.86 22.49
N GLY A 8 30.35 62.09 23.29
CA GLY A 8 30.14 63.36 23.98
C GLY A 8 29.05 63.27 25.05
N LEU A 9 29.48 63.35 26.31
CA LEU A 9 28.77 63.10 27.57
C LEU A 9 27.96 64.29 28.13
N TYR A 10 27.19 63.98 29.20
CA TYR A 10 26.57 64.84 30.24
C TYR A 10 25.26 65.55 29.88
N GLY A 11 24.24 65.63 30.74
CA GLY A 11 24.07 65.22 32.13
C GLY A 11 22.62 65.49 32.61
N ASN A 12 22.24 64.83 33.70
CA ASN A 12 20.91 64.75 34.31
C ASN A 12 20.38 66.08 34.88
N VAL A 13 19.05 66.26 34.87
CA VAL A 13 18.32 66.99 35.92
C VAL A 13 17.08 66.18 36.31
N GLU A 14 17.04 65.83 37.59
CA GLU A 14 15.98 65.13 38.31
C GLU A 14 15.20 66.16 39.12
N SER A 15 13.86 66.09 39.14
CA SER A 15 13.01 66.73 40.17
C SER A 15 11.60 66.11 40.22
N GLN A 16 11.47 65.16 41.16
CA GLN A 16 10.42 65.02 42.18
C GLN A 16 8.91 65.00 41.82
N SER A 17 8.35 63.78 41.88
CA SER A 17 7.17 63.30 42.66
C SER A 17 5.99 64.27 42.95
N SER A 18 4.70 63.90 42.83
CA SER A 18 4.04 62.80 43.54
C SER A 18 2.52 62.73 43.23
N ASN A 19 1.96 61.51 43.42
CA ASN A 19 0.58 61.15 43.80
C ASN A 19 -0.42 60.56 42.77
N VAL A 20 -0.62 59.24 42.96
CA VAL A 20 -1.91 58.56 43.25
C VAL A 20 -2.78 58.03 42.10
N SER A 21 -2.75 56.68 42.03
CA SER A 21 -3.82 55.67 41.85
C SER A 21 -4.68 55.55 40.58
N GLN A 22 -4.51 54.35 39.99
CA GLN A 22 -5.52 53.36 39.57
C GLN A 22 -6.40 53.60 38.33
N GLY A 23 -6.44 52.56 37.48
CA GLY A 23 -7.35 52.36 36.36
C GLY A 23 -6.55 52.11 35.08
N GLY A 24 -6.37 50.90 34.57
CA GLY A 24 -7.39 49.88 34.33
C GLY A 24 -7.37 49.56 32.84
N TRP A 25 -6.46 48.68 32.40
CA TRP A 25 -6.49 48.16 31.04
C TRP A 25 -7.10 46.75 31.03
N ARG A 26 -8.39 46.73 30.73
CA ARG A 26 -9.11 45.55 30.26
C ARG A 26 -8.48 45.08 28.96
N ARG A 27 -8.23 43.78 28.84
CA ARG A 27 -8.19 43.12 27.53
C ARG A 27 -9.14 41.93 27.52
N ALA A 28 -9.74 41.77 26.35
CA ALA A 28 -10.98 41.08 26.08
C ALA A 28 -10.92 39.57 26.34
N ARG A 29 -12.05 39.09 26.87
CA ARG A 29 -12.48 37.71 26.95
C ARG A 29 -12.72 37.17 25.54
N SER A 30 -12.04 36.09 25.18
CA SER A 30 -12.36 35.25 24.02
C SER A 30 -12.94 33.95 24.57
N GLU A 31 -14.26 33.82 24.47
CA GLU A 31 -15.00 32.58 24.71
C GLU A 31 -14.74 31.66 23.50
N PHE A 32 -13.80 30.73 23.67
CA PHE A 32 -13.70 29.54 22.85
C PHE A 32 -13.99 28.37 23.78
N GLU A 33 -15.26 28.01 23.86
CA GLU A 33 -15.76 26.76 24.44
C GLU A 33 -15.28 25.61 23.54
N GLY A 34 -14.02 25.23 23.75
CA GLY A 34 -13.48 23.97 23.27
C GLY A 34 -13.79 22.92 24.33
N ASP A 35 -14.86 22.17 24.10
CA ASP A 35 -15.18 20.91 24.77
C ASP A 35 -14.07 19.89 24.41
N THR A 36 -12.89 20.11 24.96
CA THR A 36 -11.81 19.15 24.98
C THR A 36 -11.82 18.60 26.38
N ASP A 37 -12.56 17.50 26.51
CA ASP A 37 -12.50 16.58 27.61
C ASP A 37 -11.01 16.33 27.90
N TYR A 38 -10.46 17.07 28.87
CA TYR A 38 -9.07 16.97 29.28
C TYR A 38 -8.96 15.62 29.95
N SER A 39 -8.69 14.63 29.10
CA SER A 39 -8.54 13.23 29.41
C SER A 39 -7.75 13.08 30.71
N SER A 40 -8.32 12.31 31.62
CA SER A 40 -7.74 11.86 32.88
C SER A 40 -6.31 11.30 32.73
N VAL A 41 -5.87 11.01 31.49
CA VAL A 41 -4.51 10.60 31.11
C VAL A 41 -3.47 11.72 31.27
N SER A 42 -3.79 12.98 30.91
CA SER A 42 -2.84 14.10 31.01
C SER A 42 -2.60 14.52 32.47
N ARG A 43 -3.62 14.40 33.31
CA ARG A 43 -3.50 14.66 34.76
C ARG A 43 -2.67 13.58 35.46
N ARG A 44 -2.83 12.30 35.05
CA ARG A 44 -1.98 11.18 35.49
C ARG A 44 -0.51 11.36 35.11
N ARG A 45 -0.22 11.86 33.89
CA ARG A 45 1.16 12.11 33.44
C ARG A 45 1.88 13.22 34.20
N LEU A 46 1.16 14.26 34.66
CA LEU A 46 1.77 15.34 35.44
C LEU A 46 2.05 14.91 36.90
N GLU A 47 1.20 14.05 37.47
CA GLU A 47 1.45 13.40 38.78
C GLU A 47 2.55 12.32 38.71
N GLY A 48 2.83 11.77 37.53
CA GLY A 48 3.86 10.76 37.29
C GLY A 48 5.32 11.27 37.30
N MET A 49 5.57 12.59 37.32
CA MET A 49 6.94 13.12 37.37
C MET A 49 7.63 12.97 38.74
N TYR A 50 6.88 12.65 39.80
CA TYR A 50 7.39 12.55 41.17
C TYR A 50 7.11 11.21 41.87
N ARG A 51 6.60 10.21 41.14
CA ARG A 51 6.31 8.87 41.67
C ARG A 51 7.44 7.90 41.29
N PRO A 52 7.91 7.02 42.19
CA PRO A 52 8.84 5.95 41.82
C PRO A 52 8.26 5.12 40.66
N GLN A 53 9.02 4.96 39.57
CA GLN A 53 8.65 4.07 38.48
C GLN A 53 8.91 2.63 38.92
N TRP A 54 7.88 1.98 39.45
CA TRP A 54 7.94 0.58 39.84
C TRP A 54 7.92 -0.32 38.60
N THR A 55 8.66 -1.41 38.66
CA THR A 55 8.75 -2.42 37.59
C THR A 55 8.49 -3.80 38.19
N MET A 56 8.35 -4.83 37.35
CA MET A 56 8.19 -6.22 37.82
C MET A 56 9.38 -6.72 38.66
N SER A 57 10.55 -6.07 38.56
CA SER A 57 11.75 -6.31 39.36
C SER A 57 11.85 -5.47 40.63
N SER A 58 10.87 -4.61 40.92
CA SER A 58 10.87 -3.80 42.13
C SER A 58 10.62 -4.67 43.38
N SER A 59 11.30 -4.34 44.47
CA SER A 59 11.15 -5.03 45.73
C SER A 59 9.79 -4.75 46.36
N VAL A 60 9.17 -5.77 46.95
CA VAL A 60 7.93 -5.59 47.73
C VAL A 60 8.18 -4.73 48.97
N GLU A 61 9.40 -4.75 49.52
CA GLU A 61 9.80 -3.87 50.64
C GLU A 61 9.77 -2.41 50.20
N ASP A 62 10.38 -2.07 49.07
CA ASP A 62 10.42 -0.69 48.56
C ASP A 62 9.01 -0.15 48.27
N ILE A 63 8.13 -0.98 47.70
CA ILE A 63 6.74 -0.60 47.40
C ILE A 63 5.92 -0.42 48.69
N LEU A 64 6.07 -1.31 49.67
CA LEU A 64 5.32 -1.22 50.93
C LEU A 64 5.81 -0.05 51.79
N LEU A 65 7.11 0.25 51.74
CA LEU A 65 7.78 1.34 52.46
C LEU A 65 7.85 2.65 51.67
N GLU A 66 7.24 2.75 50.49
CA GLU A 66 7.23 3.93 49.63
C GLU A 66 6.98 5.22 50.45
N GLY A 67 7.95 6.15 50.41
CA GLY A 67 7.91 7.42 51.12
C GLY A 67 8.42 7.39 52.57
N THR A 68 9.02 6.28 53.03
CA THR A 68 9.50 6.15 54.42
C THR A 68 10.97 5.72 54.49
N THR A 69 11.79 6.45 55.26
CA THR A 69 13.25 6.26 55.31
C THR A 69 13.62 5.11 56.26
N ASN A 70 14.36 4.12 55.75
CA ASN A 70 15.11 3.06 56.46
C ASN A 70 14.51 2.57 57.80
N ARG A 71 13.58 1.61 57.74
CA ARG A 71 12.85 1.08 58.91
C ARG A 71 13.28 -0.30 59.38
N THR A 72 13.93 -1.11 58.54
CA THR A 72 14.28 -2.49 58.87
C THR A 72 15.38 -2.59 59.93
N GLU A 73 16.29 -1.62 59.99
CA GLU A 73 17.32 -1.51 61.04
C GLU A 73 16.90 -0.67 62.25
N MET A 74 15.70 -0.08 62.23
CA MET A 74 15.17 0.74 63.33
C MET A 74 15.02 -0.11 64.59
N ARG A 75 15.48 0.39 65.74
CA ARG A 75 15.25 -0.27 67.03
C ARG A 75 13.83 -0.01 67.54
N LEU A 76 13.34 -0.89 68.41
CA LEU A 76 12.01 -0.81 69.01
C LEU A 76 11.81 0.53 69.74
N ASN A 77 12.78 1.01 70.52
CA ASN A 77 12.67 2.30 71.21
C ASN A 77 12.63 3.49 70.22
N ASP A 78 13.35 3.40 69.10
CA ASP A 78 13.28 4.44 68.06
C ASP A 78 11.90 4.46 67.40
N PHE A 79 11.33 3.28 67.13
CA PHE A 79 9.98 3.14 66.60
C PHE A 79 8.92 3.70 67.56
N LEU A 80 8.99 3.36 68.85
CA LEU A 80 8.07 3.86 69.87
C LEU A 80 8.14 5.38 70.00
N ARG A 81 9.35 5.95 69.98
CA ARG A 81 9.57 7.39 70.05
C ARG A 81 8.99 8.13 68.84
N ASN A 82 9.09 7.54 67.65
CA ASN A 82 8.64 8.16 66.40
C ASN A 82 7.12 8.05 66.20
N TYR A 83 6.48 6.94 66.60
CA TYR A 83 5.09 6.63 66.20
C TYR A 83 4.10 6.48 67.36
N VAL A 84 4.57 6.24 68.59
CA VAL A 84 3.71 6.06 69.77
C VAL A 84 3.78 7.27 70.72
N GLY A 85 4.95 7.88 70.85
CA GLY A 85 5.19 9.11 71.61
C GLY A 85 6.36 9.00 72.58
N GLY A 86 7.09 10.10 72.79
CA GLY A 86 8.42 10.14 73.44
C GLY A 86 8.53 9.74 74.92
N ARG A 87 7.47 9.19 75.54
CA ARG A 87 7.52 8.57 76.88
C ARG A 87 7.40 7.05 76.88
N ALA A 88 7.09 6.44 75.73
CA ALA A 88 7.04 4.98 75.60
C ALA A 88 8.46 4.46 75.28
N ALA A 89 9.01 3.67 76.18
CA ALA A 89 10.28 2.98 76.00
C ALA A 89 10.24 1.62 76.73
N VAL A 90 10.94 0.65 76.17
CA VAL A 90 11.25 -0.62 76.84
C VAL A 90 12.66 -0.57 77.41
N ASP A 91 12.96 -1.45 78.38
CA ASP A 91 14.32 -1.56 78.92
C ASP A 91 15.32 -1.93 77.82
N GLU A 92 16.59 -1.57 78.03
CA GLU A 92 17.64 -1.74 77.01
C GLU A 92 17.80 -3.20 76.57
N ASP A 93 17.56 -4.17 77.46
CA ASP A 93 17.60 -5.60 77.16
C ASP A 93 16.49 -6.06 76.20
N TYR A 94 15.41 -5.28 76.07
CA TYR A 94 14.29 -5.56 75.15
C TYR A 94 14.30 -4.64 73.93
N ASN A 95 15.27 -3.74 73.81
CA ASN A 95 15.42 -2.77 72.71
C ASN A 95 16.00 -3.42 71.43
N VAL A 96 15.26 -4.38 70.87
CA VAL A 96 15.66 -5.12 69.67
C VAL A 96 15.32 -4.38 68.38
N THR A 97 15.85 -4.83 67.24
CA THR A 97 15.45 -4.30 65.93
C THR A 97 13.99 -4.63 65.63
N MET A 98 13.33 -3.80 64.83
CA MET A 98 11.93 -4.04 64.43
C MET A 98 11.74 -5.37 63.71
N GLN A 99 12.75 -5.82 62.93
CA GLN A 99 12.75 -7.16 62.33
C GLN A 99 12.65 -8.29 63.37
N VAL A 100 13.33 -8.17 64.51
CA VAL A 100 13.29 -9.16 65.58
C VAL A 100 11.98 -9.04 66.37
N PHE A 101 11.53 -7.81 66.63
CA PHE A 101 10.30 -7.52 67.36
C PHE A 101 9.06 -8.10 66.67
N VAL A 102 8.90 -7.87 65.36
CA VAL A 102 7.75 -8.32 64.55
C VAL A 102 7.52 -9.84 64.63
N ARG A 103 8.58 -10.63 64.85
CA ARG A 103 8.49 -12.09 64.95
C ARG A 103 7.72 -12.53 66.19
N ARG A 104 7.96 -11.87 67.33
CA ARG A 104 7.38 -12.24 68.64
C ARG A 104 7.16 -10.98 69.51
N PRO A 105 6.20 -10.10 69.16
CA PRO A 105 6.01 -8.83 69.86
C PRO A 105 5.74 -8.96 71.37
N ASN A 106 4.98 -10.00 71.74
CA ASN A 106 4.64 -10.34 73.13
C ASN A 106 5.87 -10.68 74.00
N ALA A 107 7.01 -11.04 73.39
CA ALA A 107 8.23 -11.35 74.14
C ALA A 107 8.98 -10.08 74.60
N TYR A 108 8.70 -8.93 73.97
CA TYR A 108 9.43 -7.68 74.21
C TYR A 108 8.55 -6.59 74.83
N VAL A 109 7.24 -6.62 74.59
CA VAL A 109 6.27 -5.69 75.18
C VAL A 109 5.19 -6.50 75.89
N GLN A 110 5.20 -6.46 77.22
CA GLN A 110 4.22 -7.16 78.06
C GLN A 110 2.92 -6.35 78.23
N ASP A 111 3.00 -5.02 78.15
CA ASP A 111 1.83 -4.13 78.20
C ASP A 111 0.94 -4.33 76.96
N GLN A 112 -0.20 -4.96 77.19
CA GLN A 112 -1.18 -5.27 76.14
C GLN A 112 -1.82 -4.02 75.51
N GLN A 113 -1.91 -2.91 76.24
CA GLN A 113 -2.44 -1.66 75.68
C GLN A 113 -1.42 -1.01 74.75
N LEU A 114 -0.15 -0.98 75.16
CA LEU A 114 0.94 -0.49 74.33
C LEU A 114 1.12 -1.36 73.09
N LEU A 115 1.11 -2.68 73.25
CA LEU A 115 1.22 -3.61 72.13
C LEU A 115 0.07 -3.47 71.14
N GLY A 116 -1.17 -3.34 71.64
CA GLY A 116 -2.34 -3.08 70.80
C GLY A 116 -2.23 -1.77 70.02
N ARG A 117 -1.60 -0.73 70.58
CA ARG A 117 -1.32 0.51 69.84
C ARG A 117 -0.28 0.29 68.75
N ILE A 118 0.80 -0.44 69.05
CA ILE A 118 1.88 -0.74 68.08
C ILE A 118 1.34 -1.52 66.89
N ILE A 119 0.57 -2.60 67.12
CA ILE A 119 0.05 -3.46 66.06
C ILE A 119 -0.92 -2.73 65.13
N ASN A 120 -1.64 -1.74 65.65
CA ASN A 120 -2.57 -0.93 64.87
C ASN A 120 -1.90 0.17 64.03
N LEU A 121 -0.60 0.42 64.21
CA LEU A 121 0.14 1.39 63.38
C LEU A 121 0.33 0.85 61.95
N THR A 122 0.12 1.72 60.97
CA THR A 122 0.30 1.36 59.54
C THR A 122 1.76 1.01 59.24
N GLU A 123 2.69 1.62 59.98
CA GLU A 123 4.13 1.35 59.90
C GLU A 123 4.50 -0.04 60.39
N TYR A 124 3.90 -0.49 61.49
CA TYR A 124 4.09 -1.84 62.00
C TYR A 124 3.47 -2.88 61.05
N GLN A 125 2.26 -2.61 60.55
CA GLN A 125 1.58 -3.49 59.59
C GLN A 125 2.37 -3.67 58.28
N ALA A 126 3.06 -2.61 57.82
CA ALA A 126 3.95 -2.71 56.67
C ALA A 126 5.15 -3.62 56.95
N LEU A 127 5.80 -3.48 58.11
CA LEU A 127 6.92 -4.33 58.52
C LEU A 127 6.52 -5.79 58.74
N GLU A 128 5.34 -6.02 59.31
CA GLU A 128 4.76 -7.36 59.46
C GLU A 128 4.50 -8.01 58.09
N ALA A 129 3.95 -7.25 57.14
CA ALA A 129 3.71 -7.74 55.78
C ALA A 129 5.04 -8.11 55.07
N ILE A 130 6.06 -7.26 55.19
CA ILE A 130 7.40 -7.53 54.62
C ILE A 130 8.01 -8.79 55.22
N TYR A 131 7.95 -8.95 56.55
CA TYR A 131 8.47 -10.12 57.23
C TYR A 131 7.79 -11.42 56.74
N LYS A 132 6.45 -11.41 56.65
CA LYS A 132 5.68 -12.56 56.14
C LYS A 132 6.05 -12.89 54.71
N LEU A 133 6.08 -11.88 53.83
CA LEU A 133 6.44 -12.05 52.42
C LEU A 133 7.85 -12.63 52.25
N TYR A 134 8.86 -12.12 52.97
CA TYR A 134 10.22 -12.64 52.91
C TYR A 134 10.35 -14.06 53.46
N HIS A 135 9.63 -14.37 54.54
CA HIS A 135 9.60 -15.73 55.10
C HIS A 135 8.96 -16.72 54.12
N GLU A 136 8.02 -16.26 53.30
CA GLU A 136 7.36 -17.06 52.26
C GLU A 136 8.05 -16.97 50.89
N GLY A 137 9.21 -16.30 50.81
CA GLY A 137 10.06 -16.25 49.61
C GLY A 137 9.63 -15.23 48.55
N VAL A 138 8.77 -14.27 48.90
CA VAL A 138 8.30 -13.21 47.99
C VAL A 138 9.12 -11.93 48.23
N PHE A 139 10.05 -11.65 47.32
CA PHE A 139 10.94 -10.48 47.39
C PHE A 139 10.61 -9.42 46.35
N PHE A 140 10.14 -9.84 45.18
CA PHE A 140 9.87 -8.95 44.04
C PHE A 140 8.40 -8.94 43.63
N LEU A 141 7.97 -7.87 42.97
CA LEU A 141 6.59 -7.72 42.48
C LEU A 141 6.18 -8.83 41.49
N ARG A 142 7.12 -9.35 40.67
CA ARG A 142 6.87 -10.52 39.83
C ARG A 142 6.45 -11.75 40.63
N GLN A 143 7.08 -11.99 41.77
CA GLN A 143 6.75 -13.13 42.64
C GLN A 143 5.42 -12.89 43.36
N TRP A 144 5.13 -11.64 43.74
CA TRP A 144 3.82 -11.26 44.28
C TRP A 144 2.67 -11.57 43.31
N ARG A 145 2.88 -11.46 42.00
CA ARG A 145 1.85 -11.79 41.00
C ARG A 145 1.33 -13.22 41.16
N GLU A 146 2.26 -14.16 41.33
CA GLU A 146 2.00 -15.60 41.39
C GLU A 146 1.76 -16.13 42.82
N TYR A 147 2.01 -15.30 43.83
CA TYR A 147 1.85 -15.68 45.23
C TYR A 147 0.37 -15.93 45.59
N GLU A 148 0.07 -17.11 46.14
CA GLU A 148 -1.30 -17.51 46.49
C GLU A 148 -1.72 -17.06 47.91
N GLY A 149 -0.76 -16.86 48.82
CA GLY A 149 -1.00 -16.51 50.23
C GLY A 149 -1.46 -15.06 50.49
N LYS A 150 -2.01 -14.36 49.49
CA LYS A 150 -2.34 -12.91 49.58
C LYS A 150 -3.32 -12.57 50.70
N ASP A 151 -4.10 -13.55 51.16
CA ASP A 151 -5.13 -13.37 52.20
C ASP A 151 -4.58 -13.39 53.63
N THR A 152 -3.30 -13.76 53.82
CA THR A 152 -2.62 -13.71 55.13
C THR A 152 -2.13 -12.30 55.49
N LEU A 153 -2.12 -11.39 54.51
CA LEU A 153 -1.64 -10.01 54.63
C LEU A 153 -2.77 -9.04 54.93
N THR A 154 -2.41 -7.94 55.59
CA THR A 154 -3.32 -6.80 55.82
C THR A 154 -3.82 -6.24 54.49
N THR A 155 -5.10 -5.86 54.44
CA THR A 155 -5.76 -5.28 53.25
C THR A 155 -4.98 -4.10 52.67
N LEU A 156 -4.34 -3.30 53.53
CA LEU A 156 -3.51 -2.16 53.13
C LEU A 156 -2.29 -2.59 52.30
N ALA A 157 -1.56 -3.62 52.73
CA ALA A 157 -0.37 -4.12 52.04
C ALA A 157 -0.73 -4.78 50.70
N LYS A 158 -1.78 -5.62 50.70
CA LYS A 158 -2.34 -6.23 49.48
C LYS A 158 -2.80 -5.17 48.47
N GLY A 159 -3.48 -4.13 48.95
CA GLY A 159 -3.96 -3.01 48.14
C GLY A 159 -2.83 -2.24 47.46
N LYS A 160 -1.75 -1.93 48.19
CA LYS A 160 -0.57 -1.25 47.63
C LYS A 160 0.10 -2.07 46.52
N LEU A 161 0.44 -3.33 46.79
CA LEU A 161 1.13 -4.18 45.81
C LEU A 161 0.27 -4.48 44.57
N ASN A 162 -1.03 -4.71 44.75
CA ASN A 162 -1.95 -4.90 43.63
C ASN A 162 -2.15 -3.62 42.81
N GLY A 163 -2.22 -2.46 43.47
CA GLY A 163 -2.33 -1.17 42.78
C GLY A 163 -1.17 -0.93 41.82
N VAL A 164 0.06 -1.19 42.28
CA VAL A 164 1.27 -1.07 41.45
C VAL A 164 1.28 -2.11 40.32
N LEU A 165 0.92 -3.36 40.61
CA LEU A 165 0.86 -4.42 39.60
C LEU A 165 -0.14 -4.07 38.47
N THR A 166 -1.33 -3.59 38.82
CA THR A 166 -2.34 -3.18 37.84
C THR A 166 -1.90 -1.95 37.03
N GLU A 167 -1.19 -1.01 37.64
CA GLU A 167 -0.65 0.16 36.94
C GLU A 167 0.35 -0.24 35.85
N ILE A 168 1.28 -1.15 36.18
CA ILE A 168 2.26 -1.70 35.23
C ILE A 168 1.55 -2.45 34.10
N GLU A 169 0.58 -3.32 34.41
CA GLU A 169 -0.17 -4.09 33.41
C GLU A 169 -0.96 -3.18 32.45
N ILE A 170 -1.53 -2.09 32.95
CA ILE A 170 -2.23 -1.10 32.11
C ILE A 170 -1.24 -0.38 31.19
N GLU A 171 -0.07 0.02 31.70
CA GLU A 171 0.94 0.72 30.92
C GLU A 171 1.49 -0.17 29.79
N GLU A 172 1.88 -1.41 30.11
CA GLU A 172 2.32 -2.40 29.11
C GLU A 172 1.24 -2.67 28.04
N SER A 173 -0.03 -2.81 28.47
CA SER A 173 -1.15 -3.01 27.55
C SER A 173 -1.38 -1.80 26.63
N CYS A 174 -1.27 -0.57 27.16
CA CYS A 174 -1.43 0.64 26.38
C CYS A 174 -0.33 0.80 25.32
N GLU A 175 0.92 0.48 25.66
CA GLU A 175 2.04 0.51 24.72
C GLU A 175 1.84 -0.49 23.57
N ALA A 176 1.42 -1.73 23.89
CA ALA A 176 1.13 -2.75 22.90
C ALA A 176 0.01 -2.34 21.92
N VAL A 177 -1.06 -1.73 22.45
CA VAL A 177 -2.16 -1.21 21.62
C VAL A 177 -1.69 -0.08 20.70
N GLU A 178 -0.85 0.83 21.19
CA GLU A 178 -0.30 1.91 20.37
C GLU A 178 0.65 1.40 19.28
N ILE A 179 1.46 0.37 19.56
CA ILE A 179 2.28 -0.30 18.54
C ILE A 179 1.38 -0.94 17.47
N ALA A 180 0.38 -1.72 17.87
CA ALA A 180 -0.54 -2.38 16.95
C ALA A 180 -1.31 -1.37 16.08
N LYS A 181 -1.68 -0.21 16.65
CA LYS A 181 -2.33 0.87 15.90
C LYS A 181 -1.42 1.45 14.81
N ARG A 182 -0.14 1.68 15.11
CA ARG A 182 0.85 2.17 14.14
C ARG A 182 1.09 1.15 13.01
N GLU A 183 1.16 -0.14 13.36
CA GLU A 183 1.32 -1.22 12.38
C GLU A 183 0.10 -1.34 11.46
N ASN A 184 -1.11 -1.33 12.01
CA ASN A 184 -2.34 -1.35 11.22
C ASN A 184 -2.44 -0.14 10.29
N GLU A 185 -2.09 1.06 10.77
CA GLU A 185 -2.09 2.25 9.93
C GLU A 185 -1.08 2.14 8.77
N LYS A 186 0.09 1.54 9.01
CA LYS A 186 1.08 1.26 7.96
C LYS A 186 0.52 0.27 6.92
N LEU A 187 -0.10 -0.81 7.36
CA LEU A 187 -0.72 -1.80 6.46
C LEU A 187 -1.84 -1.20 5.61
N ILE A 188 -2.68 -0.33 6.17
CA ILE A 188 -3.72 0.39 5.43
C ILE A 188 -3.08 1.26 4.35
N ARG A 189 -2.05 2.04 4.67
CA ARG A 189 -1.35 2.90 3.68
C ARG A 189 -0.71 2.07 2.57
N GLU A 190 -0.09 0.94 2.90
CA GLU A 190 0.49 0.03 1.91
C GLU A 190 -0.59 -0.62 1.02
N ALA A 191 -1.71 -1.06 1.60
CA ALA A 191 -2.82 -1.61 0.85
C ALA A 191 -3.43 -0.57 -0.12
N GLU A 192 -3.66 0.66 0.35
CA GLU A 192 -4.12 1.74 -0.51
C GLU A 192 -3.14 2.05 -1.64
N ALA A 193 -1.83 2.06 -1.37
CA ALA A 193 -0.81 2.28 -2.39
C ALA A 193 -0.82 1.16 -3.44
N ARG A 194 -0.96 -0.11 -3.03
CA ARG A 194 -1.09 -1.25 -3.94
C ARG A 194 -2.34 -1.13 -4.82
N VAL A 195 -3.48 -0.77 -4.24
CA VAL A 195 -4.73 -0.55 -4.99
C VAL A 195 -4.56 0.58 -6.02
N ARG A 196 -3.87 1.68 -5.67
CA ARG A 196 -3.56 2.77 -6.61
C ARG A 196 -2.67 2.28 -7.75
N GLN A 197 -1.59 1.56 -7.44
CA GLN A 197 -0.68 1.02 -8.45
C GLN A 197 -1.38 0.03 -9.38
N GLU A 198 -2.20 -0.88 -8.85
CA GLU A 198 -2.96 -1.82 -9.65
C GLU A 198 -3.99 -1.11 -10.54
N ALA A 199 -4.68 -0.08 -10.02
CA ALA A 199 -5.59 0.74 -10.81
C ALA A 199 -4.87 1.47 -11.95
N GLU A 200 -3.70 2.06 -11.69
CA GLU A 200 -2.87 2.70 -12.71
C GLU A 200 -2.37 1.69 -13.75
N GLU A 201 -1.95 0.50 -13.32
CA GLU A 201 -1.48 -0.54 -14.23
C GLU A 201 -2.63 -1.07 -15.10
N ARG A 202 -3.83 -1.28 -14.53
CA ARG A 202 -5.03 -1.63 -15.29
C ARG A 202 -5.37 -0.57 -16.34
N VAL A 203 -5.25 0.72 -16.00
CA VAL A 203 -5.42 1.80 -16.97
C VAL A 203 -4.35 1.73 -18.06
N ARG A 204 -3.06 1.53 -17.71
CA ARG A 204 -1.98 1.38 -18.70
C ARG A 204 -2.19 0.18 -19.62
N ARG A 205 -2.60 -0.97 -19.09
CA ARG A 205 -2.89 -2.18 -19.88
C ARG A 205 -4.03 -1.93 -20.86
N ARG A 206 -5.15 -1.36 -20.41
CA ARG A 206 -6.27 -0.98 -21.30
C ARG A 206 -5.83 0.02 -22.37
N GLU A 207 -5.05 1.03 -22.00
CA GLU A 207 -4.51 2.01 -22.95
C GLU A 207 -3.51 1.40 -23.94
N ALA A 208 -2.81 0.33 -23.58
CA ALA A 208 -1.90 -0.38 -24.48
C ALA A 208 -2.65 -1.35 -25.43
N GLU A 209 -3.76 -1.93 -24.96
CA GLU A 209 -4.66 -2.75 -25.77
C GLU A 209 -5.43 -1.92 -26.80
N MET A 210 -5.74 -0.65 -26.49
CA MET A 210 -6.36 0.29 -27.43
C MET A 210 -5.36 0.71 -28.52
N LYS A 211 -5.42 0.01 -29.65
CA LYS A 211 -4.69 0.36 -30.86
C LYS A 211 -5.49 1.38 -31.67
N PHE A 212 -5.17 2.66 -31.49
CA PHE A 212 -5.65 3.70 -32.39
C PHE A 212 -4.98 3.58 -33.77
N THR A 213 -5.69 4.00 -34.79
CA THR A 213 -5.21 4.14 -36.17
C THR A 213 -5.32 5.61 -36.59
N MET A 214 -4.69 6.00 -37.70
CA MET A 214 -4.83 7.38 -38.23
C MET A 214 -6.30 7.73 -38.56
N SER A 215 -7.13 6.73 -38.90
CA SER A 215 -8.55 6.90 -39.19
C SER A 215 -9.47 6.93 -37.96
N THR A 216 -8.95 6.74 -36.74
CA THR A 216 -9.80 6.75 -35.54
C THR A 216 -10.42 8.13 -35.32
N ASN A 217 -11.71 8.17 -34.98
CA ASN A 217 -12.43 9.40 -34.63
C ASN A 217 -11.82 10.07 -33.39
N ILE A 218 -11.72 11.39 -33.39
CA ILE A 218 -11.25 12.17 -32.23
C ILE A 218 -12.08 11.90 -30.96
N GLU A 219 -13.38 11.63 -31.10
CA GLU A 219 -14.26 11.26 -29.97
C GLU A 219 -13.80 9.95 -29.31
N ASP A 220 -13.56 8.92 -30.11
CA ASP A 220 -13.12 7.62 -29.62
C ASP A 220 -11.77 7.72 -28.89
N VAL A 221 -10.89 8.62 -29.34
CA VAL A 221 -9.59 8.88 -28.72
C VAL A 221 -9.72 9.62 -27.39
N LEU A 222 -10.54 10.68 -27.34
CA LEU A 222 -10.71 11.50 -26.14
C LEU A 222 -11.40 10.74 -25.02
N PHE A 223 -12.46 10.00 -25.37
CA PHE A 223 -13.25 9.25 -24.39
C PHE A 223 -12.73 7.83 -24.18
N LYS A 224 -11.81 7.35 -25.03
CA LYS A 224 -11.19 6.01 -24.96
C LYS A 224 -12.25 4.90 -24.98
N GLY A 225 -13.31 5.09 -25.75
CA GLY A 225 -14.46 4.17 -25.81
C GLY A 225 -15.17 3.94 -24.46
N ARG A 226 -14.99 4.83 -23.48
CA ARG A 226 -15.65 4.71 -22.16
C ARG A 226 -17.11 5.15 -22.25
N VAL A 227 -17.94 4.50 -21.44
CA VAL A 227 -19.31 4.94 -21.19
C VAL A 227 -19.28 6.35 -20.61
N ARG A 228 -20.04 7.24 -21.23
CA ARG A 228 -20.17 8.64 -20.82
C ARG A 228 -20.82 8.73 -19.45
N VAL A 229 -20.13 9.39 -18.53
CA VAL A 229 -20.58 9.55 -17.14
C VAL A 229 -21.52 10.76 -17.02
N ASN A 230 -21.32 11.80 -17.84
CA ASN A 230 -22.19 12.96 -17.91
C ASN A 230 -23.64 12.62 -18.29
N GLU A 231 -23.85 11.60 -19.13
CA GLU A 231 -25.17 11.11 -19.56
C GLU A 231 -25.89 10.25 -18.52
N LYS A 232 -25.19 9.81 -17.47
CA LYS A 232 -25.76 8.93 -16.44
C LYS A 232 -26.91 9.63 -15.71
N LYS A 233 -27.90 8.86 -15.28
CA LYS A 233 -29.07 9.38 -14.59
C LYS A 233 -28.77 9.78 -13.14
N LEU A 234 -29.36 10.89 -12.70
CA LEU A 234 -29.22 11.40 -11.34
C LEU A 234 -29.63 10.35 -10.31
N ASN A 235 -30.80 9.73 -10.45
CA ASN A 235 -31.31 8.78 -9.46
C ASN A 235 -30.43 7.53 -9.35
N ASP A 236 -29.86 7.05 -10.46
CA ASP A 236 -28.88 5.96 -10.46
C ASP A 236 -27.62 6.34 -9.67
N PHE A 237 -27.11 7.55 -9.88
CA PHE A 237 -25.96 8.06 -9.13
C PHE A 237 -26.27 8.21 -7.63
N LEU A 238 -27.39 8.83 -7.26
CA LEU A 238 -27.76 9.00 -5.85
C LEU A 238 -27.92 7.65 -5.15
N THR A 239 -28.54 6.67 -5.83
CA THR A 239 -28.77 5.34 -5.28
C THR A 239 -27.48 4.55 -5.14
N MET A 240 -26.69 4.45 -6.21
CA MET A 240 -25.48 3.61 -6.22
C MET A 240 -24.30 4.23 -5.46
N GLU A 241 -24.10 5.53 -5.57
CA GLU A 241 -22.90 6.19 -5.06
C GLU A 241 -23.15 6.93 -3.73
N LEU A 242 -24.37 7.43 -3.49
CA LEU A 242 -24.69 8.21 -2.29
C LEU A 242 -25.70 7.52 -1.36
N GLY A 243 -25.97 6.23 -1.57
CA GLY A 243 -26.82 5.41 -0.70
C GLY A 243 -28.28 5.88 -0.66
N GLY A 244 -28.77 6.46 -1.76
CA GLY A 244 -30.13 7.01 -1.87
C GLY A 244 -30.30 8.40 -1.27
N ARG A 245 -29.23 9.02 -0.75
CA ARG A 245 -29.29 10.39 -0.20
C ARG A 245 -29.66 11.39 -1.29
N GLY A 246 -30.72 12.16 -1.06
CA GLY A 246 -31.25 13.14 -2.02
C GLY A 246 -32.23 12.57 -3.05
N VAL A 247 -32.55 11.28 -3.00
CA VAL A 247 -33.63 10.69 -3.81
C VAL A 247 -34.97 11.17 -3.25
N VAL A 248 -35.75 11.86 -4.07
CA VAL A 248 -37.10 12.34 -3.73
C VAL A 248 -38.04 11.89 -4.86
N ALA A 249 -39.25 11.43 -4.52
CA ALA A 249 -40.21 10.94 -5.52
C ALA A 249 -40.58 11.98 -6.58
N THR A 250 -40.44 13.27 -6.28
CA THR A 250 -40.71 14.39 -7.17
C THR A 250 -39.49 14.85 -7.99
N ASN A 251 -38.30 14.30 -7.72
CA ASN A 251 -37.09 14.72 -8.43
C ASN A 251 -37.12 14.20 -9.87
N ARG A 252 -36.98 15.13 -10.82
CA ARG A 252 -36.84 14.81 -12.23
C ARG A 252 -35.51 14.09 -12.45
N ASP A 253 -35.55 12.92 -13.08
CA ASP A 253 -34.36 12.10 -13.35
C ASP A 253 -33.56 12.62 -14.57
N VAL A 254 -32.80 13.69 -14.31
CA VAL A 254 -31.95 14.40 -15.27
C VAL A 254 -30.59 13.72 -15.45
N SER A 255 -29.83 14.15 -16.47
CA SER A 255 -28.44 13.72 -16.64
C SER A 255 -27.55 14.33 -15.57
N LEU A 256 -26.41 13.71 -15.31
CA LEU A 256 -25.43 14.27 -14.39
C LEU A 256 -24.87 15.61 -14.88
N GLU A 257 -24.74 15.82 -16.19
CA GLU A 257 -24.38 17.14 -16.74
C GLU A 257 -25.35 18.24 -16.26
N GLU A 258 -26.65 18.03 -16.46
CA GLU A 258 -27.67 19.00 -16.09
C GLU A 258 -27.71 19.21 -14.57
N PHE A 259 -27.57 18.14 -13.81
CA PHE A 259 -27.51 18.20 -12.35
C PHE A 259 -26.29 18.99 -11.84
N PHE A 260 -25.09 18.73 -12.33
CA PHE A 260 -23.87 19.38 -11.82
C PHE A 260 -23.77 20.86 -12.21
N ASN A 261 -24.47 21.29 -13.26
CA ASN A 261 -24.60 22.71 -13.60
C ASN A 261 -25.40 23.47 -12.53
N GLU A 262 -26.54 22.93 -12.08
CA GLU A 262 -27.41 23.58 -11.08
C GLU A 262 -27.96 22.59 -10.03
N PRO A 263 -27.13 22.07 -9.11
CA PRO A 263 -27.55 20.98 -8.23
C PRO A 263 -28.63 21.40 -7.21
N ALA A 264 -28.69 22.68 -6.86
CA ALA A 264 -29.70 23.24 -5.95
C ALA A 264 -31.13 23.20 -6.53
N ARG A 265 -31.26 23.14 -7.86
CA ARG A 265 -32.55 23.01 -8.54
C ARG A 265 -33.17 21.63 -8.36
N TYR A 266 -32.33 20.61 -8.25
CA TYR A 266 -32.73 19.20 -8.17
C TYR A 266 -32.71 18.66 -6.74
N ILE A 267 -31.96 19.28 -5.84
CA ILE A 267 -31.94 18.95 -4.41
C ILE A 267 -32.25 20.24 -3.65
N PRO A 268 -33.54 20.54 -3.40
CA PRO A 268 -33.95 21.78 -2.74
C PRO A 268 -33.50 21.85 -1.28
N ASP A 269 -33.34 20.69 -0.65
CA ASP A 269 -32.84 20.59 0.72
C ASP A 269 -31.35 20.99 0.79
N ALA A 270 -31.11 22.17 1.32
CA ALA A 270 -29.78 22.76 1.41
C ALA A 270 -28.85 21.98 2.36
N GLU A 271 -29.38 21.35 3.42
CA GLU A 271 -28.56 20.56 4.34
C GLU A 271 -28.12 19.25 3.71
N VAL A 272 -29.05 18.56 3.03
CA VAL A 272 -28.75 17.35 2.27
C VAL A 272 -27.74 17.64 1.17
N LEU A 273 -27.94 18.71 0.39
CA LEU A 273 -27.00 19.09 -0.66
C LEU A 273 -25.63 19.47 -0.11
N LYS A 274 -25.56 20.17 1.02
CA LYS A 274 -24.29 20.52 1.69
C LYS A 274 -23.55 19.26 2.15
N ALA A 275 -24.27 18.32 2.78
CA ALA A 275 -23.70 17.04 3.21
C ALA A 275 -23.25 16.18 2.03
N MET A 276 -23.94 16.25 0.88
CA MET A 276 -23.50 15.57 -0.34
C MET A 276 -22.21 16.19 -0.90
N LYS A 277 -22.14 17.52 -0.97
CA LYS A 277 -20.97 18.24 -1.52
C LYS A 277 -19.67 17.98 -0.74
N THR A 278 -19.74 17.64 0.54
CA THR A 278 -18.56 17.27 1.34
C THR A 278 -18.09 15.83 1.09
N THR A 279 -18.90 15.00 0.44
CA THR A 279 -18.56 13.60 0.20
C THR A 279 -17.56 13.46 -0.95
N VAL A 280 -16.50 12.66 -0.75
CA VAL A 280 -15.46 12.40 -1.77
C VAL A 280 -16.06 11.88 -3.08
N ARG A 281 -17.10 11.05 -3.01
CA ARG A 281 -17.79 10.48 -4.18
C ARG A 281 -18.43 11.57 -5.04
N TYR A 282 -19.12 12.54 -4.43
CA TYR A 282 -19.71 13.68 -5.13
C TYR A 282 -18.64 14.50 -5.85
N LEU A 283 -17.54 14.84 -5.16
CA LEU A 283 -16.46 15.63 -5.73
C LEU A 283 -15.75 14.92 -6.90
N LYS A 284 -15.52 13.61 -6.77
CA LYS A 284 -14.93 12.80 -7.85
C LYS A 284 -15.85 12.76 -9.07
N MET A 285 -17.15 12.56 -8.84
CA MET A 285 -18.14 12.48 -9.92
C MET A 285 -18.28 13.82 -10.64
N GLY A 286 -18.45 14.92 -9.91
CA GLY A 286 -18.56 16.26 -10.50
C GLY A 286 -17.33 16.61 -11.33
N ARG A 287 -16.12 16.26 -10.86
CA ARG A 287 -14.89 16.46 -11.64
C ARG A 287 -14.87 15.64 -12.93
N ALA A 288 -15.37 14.41 -12.91
CA ALA A 288 -15.43 13.56 -14.09
C ALA A 288 -16.41 14.11 -15.13
N VAL A 289 -17.62 14.48 -14.70
CA VAL A 289 -18.66 15.06 -15.56
C VAL A 289 -18.18 16.35 -16.21
N MET A 290 -17.61 17.28 -15.44
CA MET A 290 -17.10 18.55 -15.99
C MET A 290 -15.98 18.33 -17.01
N LYS A 291 -15.08 17.37 -16.76
CA LYS A 291 -14.04 17.01 -17.73
C LYS A 291 -14.63 16.48 -19.04
N GLU A 292 -15.65 15.64 -18.98
CA GLU A 292 -16.30 15.10 -20.17
C GLU A 292 -17.03 16.18 -20.96
N VAL A 293 -17.76 17.07 -20.28
CA VAL A 293 -18.47 18.20 -20.90
C VAL A 293 -17.49 19.15 -21.61
N ASP A 294 -16.35 19.45 -20.99
CA ASP A 294 -15.33 20.30 -21.62
C ASP A 294 -14.68 19.62 -22.83
N MET A 295 -14.40 18.31 -22.75
CA MET A 295 -13.93 17.54 -23.90
C MET A 295 -14.97 17.50 -25.03
N GLU A 296 -16.26 17.43 -24.70
CA GLU A 296 -17.32 17.41 -25.71
C GLU A 296 -17.48 18.75 -26.42
N LYS A 297 -17.27 19.87 -25.72
CA LYS A 297 -17.15 21.19 -26.35
C LYS A 297 -15.98 21.25 -27.32
N ASP A 298 -14.82 20.72 -26.92
CA ASP A 298 -13.65 20.64 -27.81
C ASP A 298 -13.94 19.80 -29.05
N VAL A 299 -14.60 18.65 -28.89
CA VAL A 299 -15.03 17.78 -29.99
C VAL A 299 -15.95 18.54 -30.94
N ARG A 300 -17.03 19.17 -30.45
CA ARG A 300 -17.97 19.91 -31.30
C ARG A 300 -17.27 21.02 -32.09
N MET A 301 -16.42 21.79 -31.42
CA MET A 301 -15.61 22.82 -32.07
C MET A 301 -14.68 22.23 -33.15
N LEU A 302 -14.05 21.08 -32.88
CA LEU A 302 -13.18 20.41 -33.86
C LEU A 302 -13.97 19.91 -35.07
N HIS A 303 -15.16 19.35 -34.86
CA HIS A 303 -16.07 18.96 -35.94
C HIS A 303 -16.49 20.16 -36.80
N GLU A 304 -16.83 21.31 -36.19
CA GLU A 304 -17.15 22.54 -36.91
C GLU A 304 -15.99 23.02 -37.79
N LYS A 305 -14.74 22.75 -37.36
CA LYS A 305 -13.52 23.06 -38.11
C LYS A 305 -13.09 21.93 -39.07
N GLY A 306 -13.89 20.88 -39.23
CA GLY A 306 -13.63 19.77 -40.14
C GLY A 306 -12.62 18.73 -39.64
N VAL A 307 -12.24 18.77 -38.36
CA VAL A 307 -11.35 17.80 -37.73
C VAL A 307 -12.19 16.72 -37.06
N VAL A 308 -12.30 15.56 -37.70
CA VAL A 308 -13.08 14.42 -37.21
C VAL A 308 -12.22 13.19 -36.91
N SER A 309 -11.00 13.12 -37.41
CA SER A 309 -10.08 11.99 -37.21
C SER A 309 -8.69 12.41 -36.71
N LEU A 310 -7.92 11.45 -36.20
CA LEU A 310 -6.51 11.65 -35.80
C LEU A 310 -5.62 12.12 -36.96
N GLU A 311 -5.91 11.68 -38.19
CA GLU A 311 -5.21 12.16 -39.37
C GLU A 311 -5.42 13.65 -39.59
N GLN A 312 -6.66 14.13 -39.50
CA GLN A 312 -6.97 15.55 -39.65
C GLN A 312 -6.44 16.37 -38.48
N TRP A 313 -6.42 15.80 -37.26
CA TRP A 313 -5.78 16.42 -36.11
C TRP A 313 -4.27 16.64 -36.30
N ARG A 314 -3.59 15.76 -37.04
CA ARG A 314 -2.15 15.90 -37.37
C ARG A 314 -1.88 17.23 -38.05
N ASP A 315 -2.71 17.55 -39.04
CA ASP A 315 -2.50 18.63 -39.99
C ASP A 315 -3.25 19.92 -39.57
N TYR A 316 -4.02 19.85 -38.48
CA TYR A 316 -4.75 21.00 -37.93
C TYR A 316 -3.82 21.98 -37.19
N GLU A 317 -3.81 23.24 -37.64
CA GLU A 317 -2.94 24.29 -37.07
C GLU A 317 -3.52 24.94 -35.80
N GLY A 318 -4.84 24.98 -35.65
CA GLY A 318 -5.53 25.69 -34.57
C GLY A 318 -5.51 24.99 -33.21
N LYS A 319 -4.47 24.21 -32.88
CA LYS A 319 -4.41 23.35 -31.69
C LYS A 319 -4.48 24.13 -30.37
N ASP A 320 -4.12 25.40 -30.38
CA ASP A 320 -4.14 26.25 -29.18
C ASP A 320 -5.54 26.71 -28.77
N THR A 321 -6.54 26.50 -29.64
CA THR A 321 -7.95 26.74 -29.32
C THR A 321 -8.59 25.59 -28.54
N VAL A 322 -7.95 24.42 -28.50
CA VAL A 322 -8.44 23.21 -27.82
C VAL A 322 -7.95 23.20 -26.38
N SER A 323 -8.76 22.68 -25.46
CA SER A 323 -8.31 22.56 -24.06
C SER A 323 -6.98 21.79 -23.96
N PRO A 324 -6.08 22.16 -23.02
CA PRO A 324 -4.79 21.48 -22.85
C PRO A 324 -4.92 19.97 -22.64
N LEU A 325 -6.01 19.53 -22.01
CA LEU A 325 -6.28 18.12 -21.73
C LEU A 325 -6.64 17.34 -23.00
N ALA A 326 -7.53 17.88 -23.83
CA ALA A 326 -7.91 17.26 -25.10
C ALA A 326 -6.74 17.24 -26.08
N LYS A 327 -6.03 18.37 -26.23
CA LYS A 327 -4.81 18.48 -27.04
C LYS A 327 -3.77 17.43 -26.66
N GLY A 328 -3.42 17.34 -25.37
CA GLY A 328 -2.43 16.37 -24.88
C GLY A 328 -2.85 14.91 -25.10
N THR A 329 -4.14 14.60 -25.01
CA THR A 329 -4.66 13.25 -25.25
C THR A 329 -4.56 12.87 -26.73
N LEU A 330 -4.97 13.76 -27.64
CA LEU A 330 -4.88 13.54 -29.08
C LEU A 330 -3.43 13.46 -29.57
N ASP A 331 -2.55 14.32 -29.06
CA ASP A 331 -1.11 14.30 -29.42
C ASP A 331 -0.41 13.03 -28.90
N ALA A 332 -0.75 12.57 -27.69
CA ALA A 332 -0.23 11.31 -27.16
C ALA A 332 -0.69 10.10 -28.01
N ALA A 333 -1.95 10.08 -28.43
CA ALA A 333 -2.49 9.06 -29.32
C ALA A 333 -1.78 9.10 -30.69
N LEU A 334 -1.67 10.28 -31.30
CA LEU A 334 -1.00 10.48 -32.58
C LEU A 334 0.47 10.02 -32.54
N SER A 335 1.20 10.36 -31.48
CA SER A 335 2.58 9.92 -31.28
C SER A 335 2.70 8.40 -31.20
N ARG A 336 1.77 7.72 -30.50
CA ARG A 336 1.72 6.26 -30.42
C ARG A 336 1.46 5.64 -31.79
N VAL A 337 0.48 6.16 -32.54
CA VAL A 337 0.16 5.64 -33.88
C VAL A 337 1.37 5.81 -34.79
N GLN A 338 2.02 6.98 -34.82
CA GLN A 338 3.21 7.20 -35.65
C GLN A 338 4.37 6.25 -35.31
N LYS A 339 4.64 6.01 -34.02
CA LYS A 339 5.64 5.02 -33.58
C LYS A 339 5.28 3.60 -34.02
N SER A 340 4.01 3.22 -33.92
CA SER A 340 3.55 1.90 -34.37
C SER A 340 3.58 1.73 -35.90
N THR A 341 3.26 2.79 -36.64
CA THR A 341 3.32 2.79 -38.11
C THR A 341 4.78 2.76 -38.60
N SER A 342 5.74 3.38 -37.90
CA SER A 342 7.16 3.26 -38.29
C SER A 342 7.69 1.84 -38.13
N VAL A 343 7.23 1.11 -37.10
CA VAL A 343 7.54 -0.32 -36.93
C VAL A 343 7.01 -1.17 -38.08
N VAL A 344 5.88 -0.77 -38.69
CA VAL A 344 5.30 -1.46 -39.87
C VAL A 344 5.90 -0.97 -41.20
N LYS A 345 6.34 0.29 -41.29
CA LYS A 345 6.96 0.87 -42.51
C LYS A 345 8.40 0.40 -42.76
N SER A 346 9.01 -0.37 -41.85
CA SER A 346 10.34 -0.94 -42.03
C SER A 346 10.30 -2.48 -42.04
N THR A 347 9.92 -3.07 -43.17
CA THR A 347 10.48 -4.33 -43.75
C THR A 347 9.65 -4.78 -44.97
N VAL A 348 9.41 -3.90 -45.94
CA VAL A 348 9.26 -4.39 -47.32
C VAL A 348 10.69 -4.55 -47.84
N LEU A 349 11.30 -5.71 -47.57
CA LEU A 349 12.59 -6.10 -48.13
C LEU A 349 12.42 -6.33 -49.64
N LYS A 350 12.52 -5.24 -50.41
CA LYS A 350 12.51 -5.26 -51.87
C LYS A 350 13.73 -6.08 -52.35
N GLY A 351 13.48 -7.21 -53.02
CA GLY A 351 14.51 -8.18 -53.46
C GLY A 351 14.47 -9.55 -52.75
N TYR A 352 13.74 -9.69 -51.64
CA TYR A 352 13.69 -10.95 -50.86
C TYR A 352 12.93 -12.10 -51.56
N TYR A 353 11.85 -11.75 -52.27
CA TYR A 353 11.04 -12.72 -53.02
C TYR A 353 11.66 -13.10 -54.37
N GLU A 354 12.48 -12.22 -54.95
CA GLU A 354 13.19 -12.49 -56.21
C GLU A 354 14.22 -13.61 -56.02
N SER A 355 14.84 -13.70 -54.83
CA SER A 355 15.79 -14.77 -54.49
C SER A 355 15.15 -16.16 -54.40
N VAL A 356 13.91 -16.25 -53.92
CA VAL A 356 13.19 -17.55 -53.91
C VAL A 356 12.65 -17.88 -55.29
N TYR A 357 12.29 -16.87 -56.08
CA TYR A 357 11.70 -17.06 -57.40
C TYR A 357 12.72 -17.47 -58.47
N ASN A 358 13.96 -16.95 -58.42
CA ASN A 358 15.00 -17.28 -59.40
C ASN A 358 15.95 -18.40 -58.94
N ALA A 359 15.70 -19.04 -57.80
CA ALA A 359 16.49 -20.18 -57.35
C ALA A 359 16.30 -21.38 -58.28
N SER A 360 17.37 -22.15 -58.48
CA SER A 360 17.33 -23.41 -59.22
C SER A 360 16.80 -24.51 -58.30
N TRP A 361 15.75 -25.20 -58.74
CA TRP A 361 15.10 -26.25 -57.96
C TRP A 361 15.68 -27.62 -58.31
N HIS A 362 15.88 -28.45 -57.30
CA HIS A 362 16.18 -29.86 -57.42
C HIS A 362 15.33 -30.63 -56.41
N HIS A 363 15.07 -31.90 -56.67
CA HIS A 363 14.32 -32.75 -55.75
C HIS A 363 14.88 -34.17 -55.71
N VAL A 364 14.85 -34.76 -54.51
CA VAL A 364 15.31 -36.12 -54.26
C VAL A 364 14.11 -37.03 -54.11
N VAL A 365 14.11 -38.08 -54.92
CA VAL A 365 13.03 -39.05 -55.00
C VAL A 365 13.57 -40.43 -54.66
N GLU A 366 12.85 -41.11 -53.79
CA GLU A 366 13.07 -42.51 -53.46
C GLU A 366 12.33 -43.39 -54.48
N ILE A 367 13.09 -44.20 -55.21
CA ILE A 367 12.56 -45.15 -56.18
C ILE A 367 12.71 -46.57 -55.58
N PRO A 368 11.60 -47.29 -55.36
CA PRO A 368 11.67 -48.68 -54.91
C PRO A 368 12.13 -49.56 -56.08
N ASP A 369 13.37 -50.04 -56.05
CA ASP A 369 13.85 -51.08 -56.97
C ASP A 369 13.89 -52.41 -56.21
N GLY A 370 13.52 -53.51 -56.87
CA GLY A 370 13.14 -54.79 -56.24
C GLY A 370 14.20 -55.45 -55.34
N GLU A 371 15.43 -54.95 -55.30
CA GLU A 371 16.54 -55.43 -54.44
C GLU A 371 17.07 -54.38 -53.45
N GLY A 372 16.53 -53.16 -53.45
CA GLY A 372 16.95 -52.09 -52.57
C GLY A 372 16.42 -50.73 -52.98
N THR A 373 16.11 -49.90 -52.00
CA THR A 373 15.69 -48.51 -52.21
C THR A 373 16.83 -47.66 -52.78
N VAL A 374 16.62 -46.98 -53.91
CA VAL A 374 17.60 -46.05 -54.49
C VAL A 374 17.10 -44.61 -54.42
N MET A 375 17.93 -43.69 -53.91
CA MET A 375 17.67 -42.25 -53.93
C MET A 375 18.20 -41.65 -55.22
N LYS A 376 17.33 -40.97 -55.98
CA LYS A 376 17.69 -40.27 -57.22
C LYS A 376 17.41 -38.78 -57.09
N VAL A 377 18.41 -37.96 -57.40
CA VAL A 377 18.26 -36.50 -57.51
C VAL A 377 17.79 -36.16 -58.92
N ARG A 378 16.77 -35.30 -59.02
CA ARG A 378 16.22 -34.77 -60.27
C ARG A 378 16.31 -33.25 -60.24
N GLU A 379 16.58 -32.67 -61.39
CA GLU A 379 16.56 -31.22 -61.60
C GLU A 379 15.13 -30.74 -61.86
N GLY A 380 14.79 -29.54 -61.36
CA GLY A 380 13.46 -28.94 -61.43
C GLY A 380 12.58 -29.17 -60.21
N GLU A 381 11.42 -28.51 -60.19
CA GLU A 381 10.39 -28.70 -59.17
C GLU A 381 9.79 -30.11 -59.24
N PRO A 382 9.44 -30.73 -58.09
CA PRO A 382 8.80 -32.03 -58.10
C PRO A 382 7.40 -31.95 -58.72
N PRO A 383 7.01 -32.92 -59.58
CA PRO A 383 5.70 -32.93 -60.23
C PRO A 383 4.51 -33.10 -59.27
N GLN A 384 4.76 -33.55 -58.03
CA GLN A 384 3.75 -33.69 -56.97
C GLN A 384 4.36 -33.25 -55.63
N SER A 385 3.69 -32.33 -54.92
CA SER A 385 4.07 -31.90 -53.56
C SER A 385 3.67 -32.93 -52.50
N TRP A 386 4.22 -32.83 -51.29
CA TRP A 386 3.77 -33.67 -50.17
C TRP A 386 2.27 -33.47 -49.88
N THR A 387 1.59 -34.57 -49.52
CA THR A 387 0.17 -34.55 -49.15
C THR A 387 0.03 -34.62 -47.63
N TYR A 388 -0.85 -33.78 -47.06
CA TYR A 388 -1.03 -33.66 -45.61
C TYR A 388 -2.49 -33.91 -45.23
N ARG A 389 -2.72 -34.70 -44.18
CA ARG A 389 -4.05 -34.85 -43.57
C ARG A 389 -4.31 -33.73 -42.56
N ALA A 390 -5.54 -33.24 -42.51
CA ALA A 390 -5.96 -32.29 -41.49
C ALA A 390 -6.49 -33.05 -40.26
N VAL A 391 -5.82 -32.93 -39.12
CA VAL A 391 -6.22 -33.54 -37.85
C VAL A 391 -6.27 -32.45 -36.78
N GLY A 392 -7.46 -32.10 -36.27
CA GLY A 392 -7.60 -31.30 -35.05
C GLY A 392 -6.88 -29.94 -35.02
N GLY A 393 -6.78 -29.21 -36.14
CA GLY A 393 -6.11 -27.91 -36.20
C GLY A 393 -4.59 -27.97 -36.47
N THR A 394 -4.01 -29.16 -36.56
CA THR A 394 -2.64 -29.43 -37.02
C THR A 394 -2.67 -30.28 -38.30
N ARG A 395 -1.69 -30.09 -39.19
CA ARG A 395 -1.48 -31.01 -40.34
C ARG A 395 -0.47 -32.07 -39.93
N GLU A 396 -0.73 -33.33 -40.23
CA GLU A 396 0.22 -34.45 -40.08
C GLU A 396 0.58 -34.99 -41.47
N GLU A 397 1.77 -35.56 -41.61
CA GLU A 397 2.18 -36.32 -42.80
C GLU A 397 1.24 -37.51 -43.01
N ASP A 398 0.77 -37.69 -44.25
CA ASP A 398 -0.10 -38.81 -44.62
C ASP A 398 0.71 -39.99 -45.16
N ASP A 399 1.45 -40.67 -44.27
CA ASP A 399 2.25 -41.85 -44.65
C ASP A 399 1.41 -43.11 -44.92
N GLY A 400 0.08 -43.02 -44.76
CA GLY A 400 -0.81 -44.17 -44.76
C GLY A 400 -1.47 -44.53 -46.11
N VAL A 401 -1.34 -43.72 -47.17
CA VAL A 401 -2.17 -43.91 -48.39
C VAL A 401 -1.43 -43.97 -49.74
N GLN A 402 -0.10 -43.93 -49.80
CA GLN A 402 0.60 -44.11 -51.09
C GLN A 402 1.41 -45.40 -51.20
N GLN A 403 0.86 -46.29 -52.03
CA GLN A 403 1.33 -47.60 -52.45
C GLN A 403 2.84 -47.65 -52.64
N SER A 404 3.45 -48.75 -52.19
CA SER A 404 4.87 -49.11 -52.28
C SER A 404 5.48 -49.17 -53.69
N ALA A 405 4.77 -48.67 -54.69
CA ALA A 405 5.13 -48.70 -56.11
C ALA A 405 5.29 -47.29 -56.73
N ALA A 406 5.03 -46.21 -55.98
CA ALA A 406 5.16 -44.84 -56.48
C ALA A 406 6.43 -44.16 -55.94
N GLU A 407 7.11 -43.44 -56.82
CA GLU A 407 8.25 -42.56 -56.53
C GLU A 407 7.94 -41.59 -55.37
N ARG A 408 8.71 -41.65 -54.27
CA ARG A 408 8.45 -40.84 -53.06
C ARG A 408 9.36 -39.62 -52.99
N LEU A 409 8.80 -38.43 -52.95
CA LEU A 409 9.55 -37.21 -52.70
C LEU A 409 10.08 -37.20 -51.26
N ARG A 410 11.39 -37.00 -51.09
CA ARG A 410 12.06 -37.02 -49.77
C ARG A 410 12.68 -35.68 -49.40
N LEU A 411 13.15 -34.93 -50.38
CA LEU A 411 13.78 -33.64 -50.14
C LEU A 411 13.64 -32.73 -51.36
N MET A 412 13.44 -31.44 -51.13
CA MET A 412 13.60 -30.41 -52.14
C MET A 412 14.86 -29.61 -51.83
N VAL A 413 15.64 -29.25 -52.85
CA VAL A 413 16.88 -28.50 -52.70
C VAL A 413 16.80 -27.27 -53.59
N LEU A 414 16.94 -26.11 -52.96
CA LEU A 414 16.90 -24.80 -53.58
C LEU A 414 18.33 -24.27 -53.68
N ALA A 415 18.87 -24.18 -54.89
CA ALA A 415 20.22 -23.68 -55.13
C ALA A 415 20.18 -22.23 -55.63
N TRP A 416 20.99 -21.36 -55.03
CA TRP A 416 21.20 -19.99 -55.49
C TRP A 416 22.69 -19.72 -55.65
N ASP A 417 23.13 -19.40 -56.87
CA ASP A 417 24.55 -19.29 -57.23
C ASP A 417 25.31 -18.21 -56.43
N ASP A 418 24.63 -17.13 -56.02
CA ASP A 418 25.23 -16.07 -55.19
C ASP A 418 25.17 -16.34 -53.67
N GLY A 419 24.70 -17.53 -53.27
CA GLY A 419 24.47 -17.91 -51.87
C GLY A 419 23.18 -17.35 -51.25
N TRP A 420 22.67 -18.03 -50.23
CA TRP A 420 21.45 -17.62 -49.53
C TRP A 420 21.72 -16.44 -48.57
N PRO A 421 20.91 -15.37 -48.62
CA PRO A 421 21.16 -14.15 -47.83
C PRO A 421 21.06 -14.34 -46.30
N TYR A 422 20.52 -15.48 -45.82
CA TYR A 422 20.43 -15.81 -44.39
C TYR A 422 20.70 -17.31 -44.13
N THR A 423 21.97 -17.72 -44.10
CA THR A 423 22.37 -18.92 -43.34
C THR A 423 22.52 -18.52 -41.88
N MET A 424 21.43 -18.64 -41.11
CA MET A 424 21.39 -18.30 -39.69
C MET A 424 22.42 -19.10 -38.88
N ASN A 425 23.45 -18.42 -38.36
CA ASN A 425 24.33 -18.77 -37.22
C ASN A 425 24.37 -20.26 -36.80
N GLY A 426 25.08 -21.08 -37.59
CA GLY A 426 25.58 -22.39 -37.18
C GLY A 426 27.03 -22.54 -37.63
N LEU A 427 27.86 -23.25 -36.86
CA LEU A 427 29.32 -23.38 -37.06
C LEU A 427 29.71 -24.11 -38.38
N HIS A 428 28.75 -24.43 -39.24
CA HIS A 428 28.93 -25.13 -40.50
C HIS A 428 28.25 -24.30 -41.61
N ARG A 429 29.09 -23.69 -42.45
CA ARG A 429 28.70 -22.95 -43.66
C ARG A 429 27.84 -23.87 -44.54
N ALA A 430 26.52 -23.78 -44.45
CA ALA A 430 25.65 -24.32 -45.49
C ALA A 430 25.95 -23.53 -46.77
N GLY A 431 26.31 -24.23 -47.84
CA GLY A 431 26.68 -23.62 -49.12
C GLY A 431 25.49 -22.97 -49.83
N ASN A 432 25.61 -22.83 -51.15
CA ASN A 432 24.61 -22.23 -52.04
C ASN A 432 23.26 -22.96 -52.08
N ASP A 433 23.10 -24.06 -51.33
CA ASP A 433 21.98 -24.99 -51.41
C ASP A 433 21.18 -25.00 -50.10
N LEU A 434 19.85 -24.86 -50.21
CA LEU A 434 18.89 -24.89 -49.10
C LEU A 434 17.99 -26.12 -49.23
N CYS A 435 18.10 -27.04 -48.28
CA CYS A 435 17.31 -28.27 -48.23
C CYS A 435 15.98 -28.04 -47.50
N VAL A 436 14.86 -28.33 -48.16
CA VAL A 436 13.50 -28.24 -47.64
C VAL A 436 12.93 -29.65 -47.56
N ASN A 437 12.59 -30.09 -46.34
CA ASN A 437 11.88 -31.33 -46.10
C ASN A 437 10.36 -31.10 -45.99
N CYS A 438 9.62 -32.20 -45.90
CA CYS A 438 8.17 -32.22 -45.73
C CYS A 438 7.67 -31.35 -44.56
N GLU A 439 8.40 -31.32 -43.45
CA GLU A 439 8.05 -30.56 -42.25
C GLU A 439 8.18 -29.05 -42.42
N VAL A 440 9.25 -28.60 -43.09
CA VAL A 440 9.44 -27.18 -43.41
C VAL A 440 8.34 -26.68 -44.35
N GLU A 441 7.98 -27.47 -45.38
CA GLU A 441 6.86 -27.11 -46.26
C GLU A 441 5.52 -27.11 -45.51
N ARG A 442 5.29 -28.08 -44.61
CA ARG A 442 4.07 -28.16 -43.80
C ARG A 442 3.85 -26.89 -42.98
N VAL A 443 4.90 -26.42 -42.29
CA VAL A 443 4.87 -25.18 -41.50
C VAL A 443 4.59 -23.98 -42.41
N TRP A 444 5.25 -23.90 -43.57
CA TRP A 444 5.00 -22.84 -44.53
C TRP A 444 3.53 -22.78 -44.99
N GLN A 445 2.91 -23.93 -45.29
CA GLN A 445 1.51 -24.01 -45.69
C GLN A 445 0.54 -23.60 -44.57
N ILE A 446 0.91 -23.81 -43.30
CA ILE A 446 0.14 -23.32 -42.14
C ILE A 446 0.22 -21.80 -42.06
N VAL A 447 1.43 -21.23 -42.13
CA VAL A 447 1.66 -19.78 -42.06
C VAL A 447 0.97 -19.05 -43.21
N LYS A 448 1.02 -19.59 -44.43
CA LYS A 448 0.38 -19.01 -45.62
C LYS A 448 -1.14 -18.90 -45.49
N ARG A 449 -1.79 -19.73 -44.65
CA ARG A 449 -3.25 -19.70 -44.42
C ARG A 449 -3.68 -19.00 -43.13
N GLY A 450 -2.79 -18.73 -42.18
CA GLY A 450 -3.14 -18.28 -40.83
C GLY A 450 -2.57 -16.92 -40.43
N SER A 451 -3.24 -15.81 -40.78
CA SER A 451 -3.06 -14.50 -40.12
C SER A 451 -3.81 -14.37 -38.79
N ALA A 452 -4.22 -15.49 -38.20
CA ALA A 452 -4.76 -15.56 -36.85
C ALA A 452 -4.51 -16.96 -36.32
N LEU A 453 -3.54 -17.11 -35.41
CA LEU A 453 -3.55 -17.97 -34.22
C LEU A 453 -2.12 -18.12 -33.67
N THR A 454 -1.96 -17.78 -32.40
CA THR A 454 -0.78 -18.07 -31.58
C THR A 454 -0.57 -19.58 -31.51
N VAL A 455 0.40 -20.11 -32.26
CA VAL A 455 0.89 -21.48 -32.11
C VAL A 455 2.36 -21.39 -31.71
N ARG A 456 2.71 -21.93 -30.53
CA ARG A 456 4.10 -22.14 -30.11
C ARG A 456 4.61 -23.42 -30.76
N PRO A 457 5.60 -23.39 -31.66
CA PRO A 457 6.24 -24.60 -32.13
C PRO A 457 7.28 -25.04 -31.09
N THR A 458 7.08 -26.19 -30.48
CA THR A 458 8.15 -26.92 -29.79
C THR A 458 9.00 -27.60 -30.85
N LEU A 459 10.10 -26.98 -31.25
CA LEU A 459 11.11 -27.59 -32.12
C LEU A 459 12.29 -28.05 -31.25
N SER A 460 12.66 -29.33 -31.37
CA SER A 460 13.96 -29.83 -30.91
C SER A 460 15.01 -29.53 -31.99
N PRO A 461 16.25 -29.14 -31.65
CA PRO A 461 17.33 -28.93 -32.62
C PRO A 461 17.74 -30.18 -33.42
N SER A 462 17.17 -31.35 -33.09
CA SER A 462 17.46 -32.64 -33.71
C SER A 462 16.73 -32.89 -35.05
N ASP A 463 15.68 -32.12 -35.34
CA ASP A 463 14.78 -32.39 -36.47
C ASP A 463 15.14 -31.57 -37.73
N VAL A 464 16.30 -30.91 -37.73
CA VAL A 464 16.81 -30.09 -38.84
C VAL A 464 18.25 -30.49 -39.13
N CYS A 465 18.42 -31.65 -39.75
CA CYS A 465 19.59 -31.99 -40.57
C CYS A 465 19.10 -32.76 -41.79
#